data_AF-A0A8T4TC27-F1
#
_entry.id   AF-A0A8T4TC27-F1
#
_cell.length_a   1.000
_cell.length_b   1.000
_cell.length_c   1.000
_cell.angle_alpha   90.00
_cell.angle_beta   90.00
_cell.angle_gamma   90.00
#
_symmetry.space_group_name_H-M   'P 1'
#
loop_
_entity.id
_entity.type
_entity.pdbx_description
1 polymer ?
#
loop_
_entity_poly.entity_id
_entity_poly.type
_entity_poly.pdbx_seq_one_letter_code
_entity_poly.pdbx_strand_id
1 'polypeptide(L)'
;MKSIKETILKNPKTKLDYGDFSILIDRIRVKKTDELTRQSMYTLYGKLDEKRKLGINKSFLWLTLKEKYSQKKNLEKFLKIPPSTRRLWEKEGFPCLLFNRHHNFFEKFTKLKGELSNEEGIYELLKKHFEINNKEKIIEVLRNLSNNDLKRVRDFLILKEIKKGFKVKNRWIMYLCNRVESDPCKWREKPPKIMENLILVSKNKPLEQTYKTRYSYKLRIKKFNEHLERTSKIIKELERYLRMEEIKKIIDTYNRGNTKGYLELLKGYKKQWSTFDKGINRHEFYSWQKGSYPDGIRTLLNIHKYGLHKMDKKTLSRIIGWGFGDGGISNRLSYYFLCGNKKDLEKIKRYISKKIPKIKIRIEENKSTGEITKIKNKIPRKIIGNKSWILYIKNSTFVRFLYGKGLPKGEKVLQRITIPLWITKGDDEIKLEFLEGLLECENQKHSVKLNKLKNKIEIPVVSFGMCKDRGYQDNLIEFLNSIKGLLEGFNIRCGEVETPKPSNIRKRDGKITYFSRFPIYTSILDVINFSKIIKYKFNTEKKKSLEITVEEANLKLRRFNKQKIKFEKAKKLFKEGMNYSEISRELNVSQPTIRHWIVGKEHLPRPLDIDIGGILNE
;
A
#
# COMPACT_ATOMS: atom_id res chain seq x y z
N MET A 1 -32.58 -42.75 17.95
CA MET A 1 -31.22 -42.35 17.50
C MET A 1 -30.99 -42.57 16.00
N LYS A 2 -31.38 -43.71 15.41
CA LYS A 2 -31.20 -44.00 13.97
C LYS A 2 -31.88 -42.96 13.05
N SER A 3 -33.14 -42.61 13.34
CA SER A 3 -33.92 -41.58 12.62
C SER A 3 -33.26 -40.17 12.63
N ILE A 4 -32.71 -39.73 13.77
CA ILE A 4 -32.05 -38.41 13.89
C ILE A 4 -30.73 -38.38 13.09
N LYS A 5 -30.01 -39.51 13.08
CA LYS A 5 -28.77 -39.66 12.30
C LYS A 5 -29.06 -39.53 10.80
N GLU A 6 -30.18 -40.07 10.33
CA GLU A 6 -30.64 -39.96 8.94
C GLU A 6 -31.12 -38.54 8.59
N THR A 7 -31.81 -37.84 9.49
CA THR A 7 -32.23 -36.44 9.29
C THR A 7 -31.05 -35.48 9.18
N ILE A 8 -30.03 -35.64 10.02
CA ILE A 8 -28.82 -34.79 10.01
C ILE A 8 -27.92 -35.09 8.79
N LEU A 9 -27.87 -36.35 8.34
CA LEU A 9 -27.10 -36.74 7.16
C LEU A 9 -27.76 -36.30 5.84
N LYS A 10 -29.11 -36.23 5.78
CA LYS A 10 -29.84 -35.83 4.57
C LYS A 10 -29.89 -34.31 4.32
N ASN A 11 -29.68 -33.45 5.32
CA ASN A 11 -29.69 -31.99 5.13
C ASN A 11 -28.65 -31.25 6.00
N PRO A 12 -27.41 -31.02 5.51
CA PRO A 12 -26.30 -30.51 6.31
C PRO A 12 -26.40 -29.03 6.75
N LYS A 13 -27.40 -28.29 6.28
CA LYS A 13 -27.56 -26.84 6.54
C LYS A 13 -28.68 -26.50 7.53
N THR A 14 -29.42 -27.49 8.03
CA THR A 14 -30.48 -27.25 9.02
C THR A 14 -29.84 -26.85 10.36
N LYS A 15 -30.08 -25.61 10.79
CA LYS A 15 -29.78 -25.18 12.15
C LYS A 15 -30.77 -25.88 13.07
N LEU A 16 -30.28 -26.75 13.94
CA LEU A 16 -31.07 -27.27 15.05
C LEU A 16 -31.39 -26.11 15.99
N ASP A 17 -32.68 -25.87 16.22
CA ASP A 17 -33.13 -24.87 17.19
C ASP A 17 -32.98 -25.41 18.63
N TYR A 18 -32.86 -24.48 19.58
CA TYR A 18 -32.60 -24.70 21.00
C TYR A 18 -33.60 -25.69 21.66
N GLY A 19 -34.84 -25.74 21.15
CA GLY A 19 -35.89 -26.63 21.64
C GLY A 19 -35.62 -28.11 21.39
N ASP A 20 -35.09 -28.48 20.22
CA ASP A 20 -34.86 -29.89 19.86
C ASP A 20 -33.72 -30.51 20.66
N PHE A 21 -32.73 -29.70 21.06
CA PHE A 21 -31.61 -30.14 21.88
C PHE A 21 -32.00 -30.34 23.35
N SER A 22 -32.91 -29.51 23.87
CA SER A 22 -33.48 -29.64 25.21
C SER A 22 -34.26 -30.96 25.36
N ILE A 23 -35.10 -31.28 24.36
CA ILE A 23 -35.91 -32.51 24.34
C ILE A 23 -35.01 -33.77 24.29
N LEU A 24 -33.86 -33.69 23.62
CA LEU A 24 -32.88 -34.79 23.56
C LEU A 24 -32.22 -35.05 24.92
N ILE A 25 -31.85 -34.00 25.65
CA ILE A 25 -31.28 -34.10 27.00
C ILE A 25 -32.32 -34.63 27.99
N ASP A 26 -33.57 -34.17 27.90
CA ASP A 26 -34.64 -34.63 28.77
C ASP A 26 -35.04 -36.09 28.51
N ARG A 27 -34.97 -36.58 27.26
CA ARG A 27 -35.18 -38.02 26.96
C ARG A 27 -34.04 -38.91 27.46
N ILE A 28 -32.81 -38.39 27.55
CA ILE A 28 -31.66 -39.10 28.16
C ILE A 28 -31.76 -39.10 29.69
N ARG A 29 -32.42 -38.09 30.28
CA ARG A 29 -32.66 -37.92 31.72
C ARG A 29 -33.47 -39.05 32.36
N VAL A 30 -34.29 -39.77 31.57
CA VAL A 30 -35.30 -40.72 32.09
C VAL A 30 -34.84 -42.19 32.07
N LYS A 31 -33.77 -42.58 31.38
CA LYS A 31 -33.29 -43.98 31.43
C LYS A 31 -31.94 -44.06 32.14
N LYS A 32 -31.87 -44.87 33.21
CA LYS A 32 -30.61 -45.28 33.86
C LYS A 32 -29.75 -45.98 32.80
N THR A 33 -28.80 -45.27 32.22
CA THR A 33 -28.05 -45.76 31.08
C THR A 33 -26.75 -46.46 31.48
N ASP A 34 -26.58 -47.63 30.89
CA ASP A 34 -25.45 -48.55 30.92
C ASP A 34 -24.16 -48.02 30.27
N GLU A 35 -23.13 -48.86 30.32
CA GLU A 35 -21.78 -48.61 29.83
C GLU A 35 -21.69 -48.39 28.31
N LEU A 36 -22.60 -49.00 27.53
CA LEU A 36 -22.68 -48.85 26.07
C LEU A 36 -23.08 -47.41 25.66
N THR A 37 -23.91 -46.76 26.49
CA THR A 37 -24.33 -45.37 26.27
C THR A 37 -23.18 -44.39 26.50
N ARG A 38 -22.27 -44.68 27.45
CA ARG A 38 -21.05 -43.89 27.68
C ARG A 38 -20.09 -43.98 26.50
N GLN A 39 -19.86 -45.19 25.97
CA GLN A 39 -18.95 -45.40 24.85
C GLN A 39 -19.44 -44.71 23.57
N SER A 40 -20.75 -44.72 23.34
CA SER A 40 -21.39 -43.96 22.25
C SER A 40 -21.23 -42.44 22.38
N MET A 41 -21.22 -41.89 23.60
CA MET A 41 -20.89 -40.48 23.84
C MET A 41 -19.42 -40.19 23.53
N TYR A 42 -18.49 -41.05 23.91
CA TYR A 42 -17.06 -40.86 23.63
C TYR A 42 -16.76 -40.89 22.12
N THR A 43 -17.42 -41.76 21.35
CA THR A 43 -17.30 -41.76 19.87
C THR A 43 -17.92 -40.51 19.24
N LEU A 44 -19.00 -39.97 19.80
CA LEU A 44 -19.59 -38.70 19.36
C LEU A 44 -18.65 -37.51 19.67
N TYR A 45 -17.98 -37.54 20.83
CA TYR A 45 -17.00 -36.54 21.26
C TYR A 45 -15.74 -36.54 20.37
N GLY A 46 -15.21 -37.72 20.04
CA GLY A 46 -14.07 -37.85 19.14
C GLY A 46 -14.35 -37.29 17.74
N LYS A 47 -15.57 -37.48 17.23
CA LYS A 47 -15.98 -36.93 15.91
C LYS A 47 -16.38 -35.45 15.96
N LEU A 48 -16.72 -34.91 17.12
CA LEU A 48 -16.99 -33.47 17.31
C LEU A 48 -15.70 -32.64 17.36
N ASP A 49 -14.58 -33.19 17.83
CA ASP A 49 -13.28 -32.48 17.84
C ASP A 49 -12.64 -32.40 16.44
N GLU A 50 -12.95 -33.34 15.53
CA GLU A 50 -12.63 -33.23 14.09
C GLU A 50 -13.41 -32.10 13.39
N LYS A 51 -14.49 -31.57 14.00
CA LYS A 51 -15.24 -30.40 13.52
C LYS A 51 -15.07 -29.17 14.42
N ARG A 52 -13.82 -28.84 14.77
CA ARG A 52 -13.36 -27.56 15.38
C ARG A 52 -13.73 -26.26 14.64
N LYS A 53 -14.66 -26.27 13.68
CA LYS A 53 -15.11 -25.09 12.90
C LYS A 53 -16.45 -24.46 13.34
N LEU A 54 -17.11 -24.93 14.41
CA LEU A 54 -18.46 -24.41 14.77
C LEU A 54 -18.62 -23.70 16.13
N GLY A 55 -17.53 -23.29 16.80
CA GLY A 55 -17.61 -22.22 17.81
C GLY A 55 -18.54 -22.45 19.01
N ILE A 56 -18.56 -23.66 19.60
CA ILE A 56 -19.29 -23.92 20.85
C ILE A 56 -18.39 -23.59 22.05
N ASN A 57 -18.94 -22.82 22.99
CA ASN A 57 -18.22 -22.22 24.12
C ASN A 57 -17.99 -23.24 25.26
N LYS A 58 -16.71 -23.47 25.63
CA LYS A 58 -16.26 -24.35 26.74
C LYS A 58 -16.96 -24.08 28.09
N SER A 59 -17.55 -22.90 28.26
CA SER A 59 -18.24 -22.48 29.49
C SER A 59 -19.50 -23.29 29.81
N PHE A 60 -20.20 -23.82 28.79
CA PHE A 60 -21.48 -24.52 28.99
C PHE A 60 -21.27 -25.94 29.55
N LEU A 61 -20.25 -26.64 29.06
CA LEU A 61 -19.89 -27.99 29.53
C LEU A 61 -19.52 -28.02 31.02
N TRP A 62 -18.99 -26.91 31.53
CA TRP A 62 -18.57 -26.78 32.92
C TRP A 62 -19.75 -26.57 33.88
N LEU A 63 -20.83 -25.91 33.43
CA LEU A 63 -22.04 -25.71 34.25
C LEU A 63 -22.75 -27.03 34.52
N THR A 64 -22.81 -27.94 33.55
CA THR A 64 -23.47 -29.25 33.70
C THR A 64 -22.72 -30.19 34.65
N LEU A 65 -21.39 -30.08 34.73
CA LEU A 65 -20.56 -30.83 35.69
C LEU A 65 -20.62 -30.22 37.10
N LYS A 66 -20.78 -28.90 37.21
CA LYS A 66 -20.86 -28.16 38.47
C LYS A 66 -22.11 -28.52 39.28
N GLU A 67 -23.24 -28.80 38.64
CA GLU A 67 -24.46 -29.23 39.33
C GLU A 67 -24.39 -30.68 39.81
N LYS A 68 -23.63 -31.55 39.14
CA LYS A 68 -23.60 -32.99 39.45
C LYS A 68 -22.67 -33.36 40.62
N TYR A 69 -21.69 -32.51 40.94
CA TYR A 69 -20.61 -32.84 41.90
C TYR A 69 -20.54 -31.92 43.14
N SER A 70 -21.51 -31.04 43.35
CA SER A 70 -21.51 -30.07 44.47
C SER A 70 -21.94 -30.64 45.84
N GLN A 71 -22.27 -31.94 45.94
CA GLN A 71 -22.72 -32.55 47.19
C GLN A 71 -21.64 -33.41 47.87
N LYS A 72 -21.48 -33.22 49.20
CA LYS A 72 -20.48 -33.81 50.11
C LYS A 72 -20.28 -35.33 49.95
N LYS A 73 -21.33 -36.08 49.61
CA LYS A 73 -21.31 -37.55 49.43
C LYS A 73 -20.50 -38.07 48.23
N ASN A 74 -20.14 -37.22 47.26
CA ASN A 74 -19.41 -37.67 46.06
C ASN A 74 -17.88 -37.50 46.15
N LEU A 75 -17.35 -36.87 47.21
CA LEU A 75 -15.90 -36.73 47.42
C LEU A 75 -15.24 -38.08 47.74
N GLU A 76 -15.90 -38.91 48.54
CA GLU A 76 -15.41 -40.26 48.91
C GLU A 76 -15.37 -41.22 47.72
N LYS A 77 -16.32 -41.11 46.78
CA LYS A 77 -16.30 -41.87 45.52
C LYS A 77 -15.17 -41.41 44.59
N PHE A 78 -14.84 -40.12 44.62
CA PHE A 78 -13.71 -39.56 43.85
C PHE A 78 -12.35 -40.06 44.37
N LEU A 79 -12.25 -40.30 45.67
CA LEU A 79 -11.04 -40.80 46.32
C LEU A 79 -10.75 -42.30 46.03
N LYS A 80 -11.73 -43.05 45.53
CA LYS A 80 -11.58 -44.48 45.14
C LYS A 80 -11.15 -44.72 43.68
N ILE A 81 -10.94 -43.67 42.88
CA ILE A 81 -10.51 -43.80 41.47
C ILE A 81 -9.03 -44.21 41.41
N PRO A 82 -8.65 -45.19 40.55
CA PRO A 82 -7.27 -45.63 40.41
C PRO A 82 -6.29 -44.50 40.04
N PRO A 83 -5.04 -44.51 40.55
CA PRO A 83 -4.06 -43.44 40.33
C PRO A 83 -3.74 -43.16 38.85
N SER A 84 -3.83 -44.18 37.99
CA SER A 84 -3.60 -44.07 36.54
C SER A 84 -4.65 -43.18 35.86
N THR A 85 -5.91 -43.24 36.28
CA THR A 85 -7.00 -42.42 35.74
C THR A 85 -6.90 -40.97 36.24
N ARG A 86 -6.43 -40.74 37.47
CA ARG A 86 -6.16 -39.36 37.98
C ARG A 86 -5.06 -38.66 37.21
N ARG A 87 -3.97 -39.37 36.88
CA ARG A 87 -2.87 -38.81 36.08
C ARG A 87 -3.30 -38.44 34.67
N LEU A 88 -4.23 -39.19 34.08
CA LEU A 88 -4.81 -38.85 32.77
C LEU A 88 -5.60 -37.52 32.84
N TRP A 89 -6.35 -37.29 33.93
CA TRP A 89 -7.15 -36.09 34.13
C TRP A 89 -6.31 -34.85 34.47
N GLU A 90 -5.18 -35.02 35.16
CA GLU A 90 -4.21 -33.96 35.39
C GLU A 90 -3.49 -33.54 34.10
N LYS A 91 -3.17 -34.49 33.20
CA LYS A 91 -2.61 -34.20 31.87
C LYS A 91 -3.59 -33.44 30.96
N GLU A 92 -4.89 -33.70 31.09
CA GLU A 92 -5.98 -33.01 30.37
C GLU A 92 -6.41 -31.69 31.05
N GLY A 93 -5.76 -31.30 32.16
CA GLY A 93 -5.97 -30.00 32.82
C GLY A 93 -7.17 -29.91 33.77
N PHE A 94 -7.68 -31.04 34.28
CA PHE A 94 -8.71 -31.03 35.33
C PHE A 94 -8.08 -30.82 36.73
N PRO A 95 -8.51 -29.83 37.53
CA PRO A 95 -7.69 -29.38 38.66
C PRO A 95 -8.23 -29.95 39.99
N CYS A 96 -7.66 -31.06 40.45
CA CYS A 96 -7.97 -31.69 41.73
C CYS A 96 -7.64 -30.77 42.94
N LEU A 97 -6.65 -29.90 42.79
CA LEU A 97 -6.16 -28.97 43.82
C LEU A 97 -6.99 -27.68 43.96
N LEU A 98 -7.97 -27.43 43.08
CA LEU A 98 -8.79 -26.22 43.13
C LEU A 98 -9.90 -26.28 44.20
N PHE A 99 -10.41 -27.46 44.52
CA PHE A 99 -11.60 -27.58 45.38
C PHE A 99 -11.37 -27.11 46.84
N ASN A 100 -10.25 -27.48 47.47
CA ASN A 100 -9.95 -27.05 48.85
C ASN A 100 -9.68 -25.54 48.98
N ARG A 101 -9.09 -24.90 47.97
CA ARG A 101 -8.82 -23.45 47.99
C ARG A 101 -10.06 -22.60 47.70
N HIS A 102 -11.03 -23.13 46.95
CA HIS A 102 -12.30 -22.45 46.72
C HIS A 102 -13.23 -22.51 47.94
N HIS A 103 -13.18 -23.57 48.75
CA HIS A 103 -14.02 -23.65 49.95
C HIS A 103 -13.72 -22.53 50.96
N ASN A 104 -12.44 -22.32 51.31
CA ASN A 104 -12.02 -21.23 52.20
C ASN A 104 -12.31 -19.82 51.62
N PHE A 105 -12.25 -19.67 50.30
CA PHE A 105 -12.65 -18.42 49.64
C PHE A 105 -14.14 -18.15 49.81
N PHE A 106 -14.99 -19.16 49.59
CA PHE A 106 -16.44 -19.02 49.70
C PHE A 106 -16.91 -18.81 51.14
N GLU A 107 -16.31 -19.50 52.12
CA GLU A 107 -16.58 -19.22 53.54
C GLU A 107 -16.22 -17.77 53.91
N LYS A 108 -15.00 -17.32 53.56
CA LYS A 108 -14.55 -15.96 53.86
C LYS A 108 -15.36 -14.89 53.14
N PHE A 109 -15.77 -15.13 51.89
CA PHE A 109 -16.65 -14.25 51.14
C PHE A 109 -18.05 -14.16 51.76
N THR A 110 -18.61 -15.27 52.21
CA THR A 110 -19.95 -15.31 52.81
C THR A 110 -19.96 -14.63 54.18
N LYS A 111 -18.90 -14.83 54.98
CA LYS A 111 -18.69 -14.12 56.25
C LYS A 111 -18.58 -12.61 56.06
N LEU A 112 -17.71 -12.14 55.15
CA LEU A 112 -17.55 -10.70 54.85
C LEU A 112 -18.83 -10.07 54.29
N LYS A 113 -19.62 -10.82 53.51
CA LYS A 113 -20.90 -10.35 52.99
C LYS A 113 -21.95 -10.17 54.09
N GLY A 114 -21.89 -10.99 55.15
CA GLY A 114 -22.67 -10.81 56.37
C GLY A 114 -22.19 -9.64 57.21
N GLU A 115 -20.88 -9.49 57.41
CA GLU A 115 -20.29 -8.36 58.15
C GLU A 115 -20.59 -7.00 57.48
N LEU A 116 -20.76 -6.96 56.16
CA LEU A 116 -21.07 -5.75 55.39
C LEU A 116 -22.55 -5.62 55.03
N SER A 117 -23.46 -6.21 55.83
CA SER A 117 -24.90 -6.10 55.60
C SER A 117 -25.52 -4.78 56.06
N ASN A 118 -24.80 -3.99 56.86
CA ASN A 118 -25.21 -2.68 57.37
C ASN A 118 -24.08 -1.63 57.23
N GLU A 119 -24.41 -0.35 57.41
CA GLU A 119 -23.49 0.77 57.27
C GLU A 119 -22.35 0.72 58.31
N GLU A 120 -22.63 0.18 59.50
CA GLU A 120 -21.68 0.00 60.60
C GLU A 120 -20.50 -0.88 60.19
N GLY A 121 -20.78 -2.04 59.58
CA GLY A 121 -19.75 -2.96 59.11
C GLY A 121 -18.96 -2.43 57.91
N ILE A 122 -19.62 -1.62 57.05
CA ILE A 122 -18.94 -0.91 55.96
C ILE A 122 -17.96 0.13 56.54
N TYR A 123 -18.37 0.87 57.57
CA TYR A 123 -17.53 1.84 58.25
C TYR A 123 -16.29 1.22 58.89
N GLU A 124 -16.43 0.12 59.65
CA GLU A 124 -15.28 -0.52 60.32
C GLU A 124 -14.21 -1.00 59.33
N LEU A 125 -14.62 -1.52 58.18
CA LEU A 125 -13.70 -1.91 57.12
C LEU A 125 -13.06 -0.70 56.42
N LEU A 126 -13.79 0.41 56.26
CA LEU A 126 -13.22 1.67 55.77
C LEU A 126 -12.18 2.25 56.73
N LYS A 127 -12.49 2.29 58.03
CA LYS A 127 -11.58 2.70 59.10
C LYS A 127 -10.29 1.87 59.07
N LYS A 128 -10.40 0.54 59.03
CA LYS A 128 -9.27 -0.40 58.96
C LYS A 128 -8.38 -0.21 57.73
N HIS A 129 -8.96 0.21 56.60
CA HIS A 129 -8.25 0.26 55.32
C HIS A 129 -7.74 1.63 54.91
N PHE A 130 -8.26 2.69 55.52
CA PHE A 130 -8.04 4.07 55.08
C PHE A 130 -7.85 5.05 56.26
N GLU A 131 -7.67 4.54 57.49
CA GLU A 131 -7.35 5.32 58.70
C GLU A 131 -8.34 6.47 58.96
N ILE A 132 -9.63 6.16 58.90
CA ILE A 132 -10.69 7.19 59.00
C ILE A 132 -11.28 7.27 60.41
N ASN A 133 -11.27 8.47 61.00
CA ASN A 133 -11.65 8.68 62.41
C ASN A 133 -12.98 9.41 62.63
N ASN A 134 -13.71 9.82 61.58
CA ASN A 134 -15.00 10.52 61.71
C ASN A 134 -16.17 9.60 61.36
N LYS A 135 -16.69 8.90 62.37
CA LYS A 135 -17.73 7.87 62.24
C LYS A 135 -19.06 8.43 61.75
N GLU A 136 -19.56 9.48 62.39
CA GLU A 136 -20.88 10.05 62.14
C GLU A 136 -21.01 10.57 60.71
N LYS A 137 -20.01 11.31 60.23
CA LYS A 137 -20.01 11.89 58.87
C LYS A 137 -19.93 10.83 57.78
N ILE A 138 -19.28 9.69 58.02
CA ILE A 138 -19.24 8.60 57.04
C ILE A 138 -20.55 7.83 57.02
N ILE A 139 -21.11 7.54 58.19
CA ILE A 139 -22.39 6.83 58.28
C ILE A 139 -23.48 7.65 57.60
N GLU A 140 -23.49 8.98 57.80
CA GLU A 140 -24.39 9.89 57.10
C GLU A 140 -24.22 9.82 55.57
N VAL A 141 -22.98 9.85 55.07
CA VAL A 141 -22.71 9.72 53.63
C VAL A 141 -23.15 8.35 53.11
N LEU A 142 -22.91 7.27 53.86
CA LEU A 142 -23.32 5.91 53.47
C LEU A 142 -24.84 5.76 53.40
N ARG A 143 -25.58 6.34 54.36
CA ARG A 143 -27.06 6.36 54.37
C ARG A 143 -27.63 7.14 53.19
N ASN A 144 -26.93 8.17 52.72
CA ASN A 144 -27.34 8.99 51.57
C ASN A 144 -26.96 8.37 50.21
N LEU A 145 -26.33 7.18 50.17
CA LEU A 145 -26.03 6.49 48.92
C LEU A 145 -27.24 5.73 48.39
N SER A 146 -27.33 5.63 47.06
CA SER A 146 -28.27 4.70 46.44
C SER A 146 -27.91 3.25 46.80
N ASN A 147 -28.91 2.36 46.87
CA ASN A 147 -28.71 0.92 47.13
C ASN A 147 -27.66 0.29 46.18
N ASN A 148 -27.59 0.76 44.94
CA ASN A 148 -26.61 0.30 43.96
C ASN A 148 -25.18 0.76 44.27
N ASP A 149 -25.03 1.92 44.88
CA ASP A 149 -23.73 2.48 45.24
C ASP A 149 -23.22 1.95 46.59
N LEU A 150 -24.11 1.72 47.56
CA LEU A 150 -23.81 0.95 48.78
C LEU A 150 -23.31 -0.46 48.44
N LYS A 151 -24.02 -1.16 47.54
CA LYS A 151 -23.61 -2.47 47.04
C LYS A 151 -22.21 -2.44 46.40
N ARG A 152 -21.91 -1.40 45.63
CA ARG A 152 -20.59 -1.20 44.99
C ARG A 152 -19.47 -0.96 46.00
N VAL A 153 -19.72 -0.15 47.04
CA VAL A 153 -18.74 0.09 48.11
C VAL A 153 -18.47 -1.22 48.86
N ARG A 154 -19.52 -1.98 49.18
CA ARG A 154 -19.41 -3.30 49.81
C ARG A 154 -18.58 -4.27 48.97
N ASP A 155 -18.94 -4.44 47.70
CA ASP A 155 -18.27 -5.40 46.81
C ASP A 155 -16.77 -5.06 46.66
N PHE A 156 -16.42 -3.77 46.63
CA PHE A 156 -15.02 -3.32 46.62
C PHE A 156 -14.26 -3.65 47.91
N LEU A 157 -14.86 -3.45 49.09
CA LEU A 157 -14.22 -3.75 50.37
C LEU A 157 -14.01 -5.27 50.56
N ILE A 158 -14.98 -6.08 50.16
CA ILE A 158 -14.87 -7.55 50.13
C ILE A 158 -13.67 -7.96 49.28
N LEU A 159 -13.54 -7.40 48.07
CA LEU A 159 -12.44 -7.71 47.17
C LEU A 159 -11.08 -7.30 47.75
N LYS A 160 -11.00 -6.16 48.46
CA LYS A 160 -9.75 -5.70 49.10
C LYS A 160 -9.30 -6.61 50.24
N GLU A 161 -10.22 -7.07 51.09
CA GLU A 161 -9.92 -8.01 52.19
C GLU A 161 -9.56 -9.41 51.70
N ILE A 162 -10.28 -9.89 50.68
CA ILE A 162 -9.94 -11.16 50.03
C ILE A 162 -8.53 -11.08 49.42
N LYS A 163 -8.18 -9.97 48.77
CA LYS A 163 -6.85 -9.77 48.17
C LYS A 163 -5.72 -9.76 49.21
N LYS A 164 -5.95 -9.27 50.44
CA LYS A 164 -4.98 -9.34 51.54
C LYS A 164 -4.73 -10.76 52.04
N GLY A 165 -5.75 -11.62 52.04
CA GLY A 165 -5.68 -12.99 52.54
C GLY A 165 -5.03 -14.02 51.61
N PHE A 166 -4.94 -13.72 50.30
CA PHE A 166 -4.42 -14.66 49.29
C PHE A 166 -3.11 -14.14 48.67
N LYS A 167 -1.95 -14.55 49.23
CA LYS A 167 -0.63 -14.37 48.59
C LYS A 167 -0.46 -15.34 47.39
N VAL A 168 -1.27 -15.26 46.33
CA VAL A 168 -1.04 -16.10 45.13
C VAL A 168 -1.41 -15.39 43.83
N LYS A 169 -0.46 -15.41 42.88
CA LYS A 169 -0.61 -15.09 41.43
C LYS A 169 -1.56 -16.09 40.72
N ASN A 170 -2.74 -16.36 41.26
CA ASN A 170 -3.68 -17.30 40.65
C ASN A 170 -4.58 -16.58 39.63
N ARG A 171 -4.34 -16.85 38.34
CA ARG A 171 -5.06 -16.25 37.19
C ARG A 171 -6.58 -16.39 37.28
N TRP A 172 -7.11 -17.40 37.98
CA TRP A 172 -8.56 -17.63 38.09
C TRP A 172 -9.25 -16.77 39.16
N ILE A 173 -8.58 -16.49 40.28
CA ILE A 173 -9.08 -15.53 41.28
C ILE A 173 -9.05 -14.13 40.66
N MET A 174 -7.97 -13.80 39.92
CA MET A 174 -7.93 -12.58 39.09
C MET A 174 -9.03 -12.57 38.02
N TYR A 175 -9.36 -13.69 37.39
CA TYR A 175 -10.46 -13.78 36.41
C TYR A 175 -11.84 -13.57 37.05
N LEU A 176 -12.09 -14.11 38.25
CA LEU A 176 -13.33 -13.88 39.00
C LEU A 176 -13.45 -12.44 39.49
N CYS A 177 -12.36 -11.85 40.01
CA CYS A 177 -12.29 -10.41 40.30
C CYS A 177 -12.54 -9.58 39.03
N ASN A 178 -11.89 -9.92 37.91
CA ASN A 178 -12.04 -9.25 36.62
C ASN A 178 -13.46 -9.41 36.02
N ARG A 179 -14.20 -10.49 36.36
CA ARG A 179 -15.57 -10.72 35.87
C ARG A 179 -16.60 -9.95 36.68
N VAL A 180 -16.37 -9.75 37.99
CA VAL A 180 -17.10 -8.77 38.81
C VAL A 180 -16.77 -7.33 38.35
N GLU A 181 -15.53 -7.09 37.88
CA GLU A 181 -15.10 -5.84 37.23
C GLU A 181 -15.54 -5.70 35.75
N SER A 182 -16.19 -6.72 35.15
CA SER A 182 -16.49 -6.73 33.71
C SER A 182 -17.77 -6.01 33.29
N ASP A 183 -18.36 -5.20 34.17
CA ASP A 183 -19.16 -4.06 33.72
C ASP A 183 -18.19 -2.91 33.35
N PRO A 184 -17.79 -2.76 32.07
CA PRO A 184 -16.51 -2.13 31.70
C PRO A 184 -16.51 -0.60 31.82
N CYS A 185 -17.56 -0.01 32.39
CA CYS A 185 -17.73 1.44 32.49
C CYS A 185 -17.32 2.05 33.83
N LYS A 186 -16.94 1.31 34.88
CA LYS A 186 -16.76 1.95 36.21
C LYS A 186 -15.50 1.64 37.04
N TRP A 187 -14.65 0.66 36.72
CA TRP A 187 -13.67 0.19 37.72
C TRP A 187 -12.26 -0.13 37.20
N ARG A 188 -11.68 0.72 36.35
CA ARG A 188 -10.22 0.67 36.10
C ARG A 188 -9.48 1.47 37.16
N GLU A 189 -8.86 0.78 38.11
CA GLU A 189 -7.77 1.20 39.02
C GLU A 189 -7.92 2.51 39.81
N LYS A 190 -9.03 3.22 39.70
CA LYS A 190 -9.40 4.34 40.55
C LYS A 190 -10.50 3.89 41.51
N PRO A 191 -10.50 4.36 42.77
CA PRO A 191 -11.64 4.15 43.63
C PRO A 191 -12.90 4.62 42.89
N PRO A 192 -14.07 4.01 43.10
CA PRO A 192 -15.31 4.55 42.58
C PRO A 192 -15.40 6.01 43.03
N LYS A 193 -15.89 6.92 42.18
CA LYS A 193 -16.00 8.35 42.50
C LYS A 193 -16.57 8.62 43.91
N ILE A 194 -17.44 7.73 44.37
CA ILE A 194 -18.05 7.74 45.70
C ILE A 194 -17.04 7.44 46.83
N MET A 195 -16.09 6.52 46.63
CA MET A 195 -14.97 6.30 47.55
C MET A 195 -13.95 7.43 47.52
N GLU A 196 -13.66 8.02 46.35
CA GLU A 196 -12.84 9.24 46.29
C GLU A 196 -13.49 10.38 47.08
N ASN A 197 -14.82 10.53 46.98
CA ASN A 197 -15.59 11.52 47.74
C ASN A 197 -15.60 11.22 49.24
N LEU A 198 -15.79 9.97 49.66
CA LEU A 198 -15.72 9.54 51.07
C LEU A 198 -14.33 9.81 51.68
N ILE A 199 -13.26 9.56 50.91
CA ILE A 199 -11.86 9.81 51.34
C ILE A 199 -11.51 11.31 51.32
N LEU A 200 -12.14 12.11 50.45
CA LEU A 200 -11.98 13.57 50.41
C LEU A 200 -12.72 14.27 51.55
N VAL A 201 -13.96 13.84 51.82
CA VAL A 201 -14.78 14.30 52.95
C VAL A 201 -14.11 13.98 54.28
N SER A 202 -13.42 12.84 54.39
CA SER A 202 -12.68 12.46 55.59
C SER A 202 -11.39 13.23 55.83
N LYS A 203 -10.88 13.98 54.84
CA LYS A 203 -9.61 14.73 54.91
C LYS A 203 -9.77 16.25 54.89
N ASN A 204 -11.00 16.79 55.00
CA ASN A 204 -11.31 18.22 54.98
C ASN A 204 -10.63 19.00 53.82
N LYS A 205 -10.52 18.42 52.61
CA LYS A 205 -9.96 19.13 51.44
C LYS A 205 -11.06 19.61 50.47
N PRO A 206 -10.92 20.80 49.83
CA PRO A 206 -11.96 21.37 48.97
C PRO A 206 -12.22 20.56 47.69
N LEU A 207 -13.47 20.59 47.23
CA LEU A 207 -14.01 19.94 46.01
C LEU A 207 -13.39 20.41 44.67
N GLU A 208 -12.34 21.23 44.67
CA GLU A 208 -11.71 21.80 43.46
C GLU A 208 -11.05 20.75 42.54
N GLN A 209 -10.70 19.56 43.06
CA GLN A 209 -10.12 18.48 42.26
C GLN A 209 -11.11 17.94 41.19
N THR A 210 -12.42 18.10 41.41
CA THR A 210 -13.50 17.67 40.51
C THR A 210 -13.60 18.55 39.25
N TYR A 211 -13.19 19.81 39.33
CA TYR A 211 -13.16 20.73 38.19
C TYR A 211 -12.02 20.40 37.21
N LYS A 212 -10.86 19.94 37.70
CA LYS A 212 -9.70 19.60 36.85
C LYS A 212 -10.00 18.49 35.84
N THR A 213 -10.87 17.52 36.15
CA THR A 213 -11.19 16.42 35.21
C THR A 213 -12.21 16.81 34.14
N ARG A 214 -13.27 17.58 34.46
CA ARG A 214 -14.21 18.13 33.44
C ARG A 214 -13.52 19.18 32.55
N TYR A 215 -12.68 20.04 33.12
CA TYR A 215 -11.85 20.99 32.35
C TYR A 215 -10.90 20.25 31.40
N SER A 216 -10.28 19.14 31.86
CA SER A 216 -9.42 18.32 31.00
C SER A 216 -10.14 17.62 29.84
N TYR A 217 -11.44 17.33 29.96
CA TYR A 217 -12.22 16.68 28.90
C TYR A 217 -12.69 17.70 27.86
N LYS A 218 -13.23 18.85 28.30
CA LYS A 218 -13.55 19.98 27.41
C LYS A 218 -12.32 20.46 26.65
N LEU A 219 -11.17 20.59 27.33
CA LEU A 219 -9.90 20.95 26.70
C LEU A 219 -9.40 19.90 25.70
N ARG A 220 -9.60 18.60 25.98
CA ARG A 220 -9.26 17.51 25.05
C ARG A 220 -10.13 17.51 23.81
N ILE A 221 -11.44 17.71 23.94
CA ILE A 221 -12.34 17.86 22.79
C ILE A 221 -11.97 19.09 21.97
N LYS A 222 -11.72 20.24 22.62
CA LYS A 222 -11.28 21.46 21.94
C LYS A 222 -10.02 21.23 21.11
N LYS A 223 -8.97 20.66 21.71
CA LYS A 223 -7.72 20.31 21.01
C LYS A 223 -7.93 19.31 19.86
N PHE A 224 -8.83 18.35 20.04
CA PHE A 224 -9.14 17.39 18.98
C PHE A 224 -9.90 18.03 17.82
N ASN A 225 -10.86 18.93 18.10
CA ASN A 225 -11.55 19.70 17.08
C ASN A 225 -10.60 20.61 16.29
N GLU A 226 -9.71 21.33 16.99
CA GLU A 226 -8.66 22.15 16.36
C GLU A 226 -7.74 21.29 15.45
N HIS A 227 -7.40 20.08 15.92
CA HIS A 227 -6.64 19.12 15.12
C HIS A 227 -7.39 18.68 13.86
N LEU A 228 -8.66 18.26 13.99
CA LEU A 228 -9.51 17.86 12.86
C LEU A 228 -9.71 19.01 11.87
N GLU A 229 -9.91 20.23 12.36
CA GLU A 229 -10.05 21.42 11.53
C GLU A 229 -8.78 21.73 10.74
N ARG A 230 -7.62 21.70 11.39
CA ARG A 230 -6.33 21.87 10.72
C ARG A 230 -6.12 20.80 9.64
N THR A 231 -6.41 19.54 9.94
CA THR A 231 -6.29 18.44 8.98
C THR A 231 -7.27 18.60 7.82
N SER A 232 -8.53 18.97 8.11
CA SER A 232 -9.56 19.24 7.10
C SER A 232 -9.12 20.36 6.15
N LYS A 233 -8.56 21.46 6.67
CA LYS A 233 -8.02 22.56 5.86
C LYS A 233 -6.90 22.09 4.93
N ILE A 234 -5.97 21.27 5.43
CA ILE A 234 -4.88 20.72 4.61
C ILE A 234 -5.42 19.78 3.52
N ILE A 235 -6.36 18.88 3.85
CA ILE A 235 -6.94 17.96 2.87
C ILE A 235 -7.71 18.74 1.78
N LYS A 236 -8.49 19.75 2.16
CA LYS A 236 -9.16 20.64 1.20
C LYS A 236 -8.17 21.39 0.30
N GLU A 237 -7.02 21.80 0.83
CA GLU A 237 -5.96 22.39 -0.01
C GLU A 237 -5.43 21.35 -0.99
N LEU A 238 -5.15 20.11 -0.56
CA LEU A 238 -4.67 19.05 -1.43
C LEU A 238 -5.67 18.67 -2.53
N GLU A 239 -6.97 18.68 -2.25
CA GLU A 239 -8.04 18.43 -3.22
C GLU A 239 -8.06 19.45 -4.37
N ARG A 240 -7.46 20.63 -4.20
CA ARG A 240 -7.29 21.62 -5.29
C ARG A 240 -6.19 21.24 -6.29
N TYR A 241 -5.24 20.40 -5.89
CA TYR A 241 -4.05 20.03 -6.70
C TYR A 241 -4.02 18.56 -7.10
N LEU A 242 -4.73 17.71 -6.36
CA LEU A 242 -4.80 16.27 -6.56
C LEU A 242 -6.23 15.89 -6.93
N ARG A 243 -6.38 15.08 -7.96
CA ARG A 243 -7.68 14.51 -8.31
C ARG A 243 -8.08 13.48 -7.24
N MET A 244 -9.38 13.28 -7.07
CA MET A 244 -9.90 12.35 -6.06
C MET A 244 -9.40 10.92 -6.28
N GLU A 245 -9.23 10.49 -7.53
CA GLU A 245 -8.67 9.18 -7.86
C GLU A 245 -7.21 9.06 -7.42
N GLU A 246 -6.44 10.13 -7.48
CA GLU A 246 -5.03 10.16 -7.06
C GLU A 246 -4.92 10.07 -5.53
N ILE A 247 -5.77 10.82 -4.82
CA ILE A 247 -5.87 10.76 -3.35
C ILE A 247 -6.28 9.37 -2.91
N LYS A 248 -7.32 8.80 -3.55
CA LYS A 248 -7.79 7.44 -3.27
C LYS A 248 -6.68 6.42 -3.50
N LYS A 249 -5.98 6.50 -4.64
CA LYS A 249 -4.86 5.61 -4.96
C LYS A 249 -3.71 5.70 -3.95
N ILE A 250 -3.44 6.88 -3.39
CA ILE A 250 -2.45 7.07 -2.32
C ILE A 250 -2.91 6.41 -1.02
N ILE A 251 -4.16 6.63 -0.62
CA ILE A 251 -4.75 6.07 0.61
C ILE A 251 -4.80 4.55 0.53
N ASP A 252 -5.24 4.00 -0.60
CA ASP A 252 -5.41 2.56 -0.83
C ASP A 252 -4.07 1.80 -0.85
N THR A 253 -2.93 2.50 -0.79
CA THR A 253 -1.62 1.85 -0.58
C THR A 253 -1.44 1.30 0.85
N TYR A 254 -2.35 1.64 1.77
CA TYR A 254 -2.32 1.21 3.16
C TYR A 254 -3.45 0.23 3.46
N ASN A 255 -3.10 -1.01 3.82
CA ASN A 255 -4.05 -2.04 4.26
C ASN A 255 -4.41 -1.93 5.76
N ARG A 256 -3.88 -0.92 6.48
CA ARG A 256 -3.99 -0.80 7.95
C ARG A 256 -4.50 0.58 8.35
N GLY A 257 -5.38 0.59 9.35
CA GLY A 257 -5.98 1.79 9.93
C GLY A 257 -7.22 2.26 9.18
N ASN A 258 -8.24 2.66 9.94
CA ASN A 258 -9.52 3.13 9.40
C ASN A 258 -9.41 4.53 8.76
N THR A 259 -8.62 4.67 7.68
CA THR A 259 -8.42 5.94 6.95
C THR A 259 -9.74 6.45 6.38
N LYS A 260 -10.59 5.56 5.88
CA LYS A 260 -11.94 5.90 5.39
C LYS A 260 -12.81 6.48 6.51
N GLY A 261 -12.86 5.83 7.67
CA GLY A 261 -13.58 6.32 8.85
C GLY A 261 -13.04 7.64 9.36
N TYR A 262 -11.72 7.88 9.26
CA TYR A 262 -11.14 9.18 9.59
C TYR A 262 -11.56 10.28 8.60
N LEU A 263 -11.62 9.99 7.29
CA LEU A 263 -12.13 10.95 6.29
C LEU A 263 -13.62 11.25 6.52
N GLU A 264 -14.42 10.24 6.86
CA GLU A 264 -15.83 10.43 7.25
C GLU A 264 -15.94 11.32 8.50
N LEU A 265 -15.09 11.08 9.51
CA LEU A 265 -14.98 11.94 10.69
C LEU A 265 -14.65 13.39 10.30
N LEU A 266 -13.70 13.62 9.40
CA LEU A 266 -13.37 14.97 8.91
C LEU A 266 -14.50 15.66 8.14
N LYS A 267 -15.40 14.90 7.50
CA LYS A 267 -16.59 15.45 6.85
C LYS A 267 -17.69 15.78 7.86
N GLY A 268 -17.79 14.99 8.93
CA GLY A 268 -18.90 15.04 9.88
C GLY A 268 -18.62 15.70 11.23
N TYR A 269 -17.38 16.08 11.58
CA TYR A 269 -17.04 16.58 12.92
C TYR A 269 -17.75 17.89 13.33
N LYS A 270 -18.34 18.62 12.37
CA LYS A 270 -19.21 19.78 12.65
C LYS A 270 -20.65 19.39 13.02
N LYS A 271 -21.08 18.16 12.75
CA LYS A 271 -22.37 17.59 13.16
C LYS A 271 -22.17 16.84 14.49
N GLN A 272 -23.14 16.95 15.39
CA GLN A 272 -23.05 16.48 16.78
C GLN A 272 -22.49 15.04 16.91
N TRP A 273 -21.61 14.86 17.91
CA TRP A 273 -20.85 13.63 18.20
C TRP A 273 -21.71 12.37 18.45
N SER A 274 -23.01 12.53 18.69
CA SER A 274 -23.94 11.47 19.08
C SER A 274 -24.17 10.40 17.99
N THR A 275 -23.82 10.67 16.73
CA THR A 275 -24.07 9.74 15.61
C THR A 275 -22.84 8.94 15.15
N PHE A 276 -21.64 9.21 15.66
CA PHE A 276 -20.39 8.65 15.12
C PHE A 276 -19.96 7.28 15.68
N ASP A 277 -20.73 6.70 16.61
CA ASP A 277 -20.37 5.45 17.31
C ASP A 277 -20.57 4.17 16.45
N LYS A 278 -21.13 4.30 15.24
CA LYS A 278 -21.39 3.15 14.35
C LYS A 278 -20.18 2.85 13.45
N GLY A 279 -19.16 2.19 13.99
CA GLY A 279 -18.14 1.48 13.18
C GLY A 279 -16.67 1.89 13.37
N ILE A 280 -16.36 2.87 14.22
CA ILE A 280 -14.97 3.23 14.56
C ILE A 280 -14.57 2.53 15.85
N ASN A 281 -13.43 1.82 15.85
CA ASN A 281 -12.91 1.19 17.06
C ASN A 281 -12.52 2.26 18.10
N ARG A 282 -13.02 2.14 19.34
CA ARG A 282 -12.72 3.07 20.45
C ARG A 282 -11.23 3.30 20.67
N HIS A 283 -10.39 2.28 20.45
CA HIS A 283 -8.93 2.42 20.56
C HIS A 283 -8.33 3.29 19.44
N GLU A 284 -8.81 3.15 18.21
CA GLU A 284 -8.39 3.99 17.08
C GLU A 284 -8.80 5.43 17.30
N PHE A 285 -10.05 5.63 17.72
CA PHE A 285 -10.57 6.95 18.06
C PHE A 285 -9.74 7.66 19.14
N TYR A 286 -9.43 6.95 20.23
CA TYR A 286 -8.61 7.49 21.31
C TYR A 286 -7.17 7.80 20.86
N SER A 287 -6.62 7.00 19.94
CA SER A 287 -5.31 7.28 19.32
C SER A 287 -5.36 8.56 18.48
N TRP A 288 -6.44 8.78 17.73
CA TRP A 288 -6.65 10.01 16.96
C TRP A 288 -6.81 11.25 17.84
N GLN A 289 -7.52 11.12 18.96
CA GLN A 289 -7.62 12.20 19.97
C GLN A 289 -6.26 12.60 20.55
N LYS A 290 -5.30 11.67 20.59
CA LYS A 290 -3.91 11.93 21.00
C LYS A 290 -3.04 12.52 19.88
N GLY A 291 -3.61 12.80 18.71
CA GLY A 291 -2.91 13.40 17.57
C GLY A 291 -2.26 12.37 16.63
N SER A 292 -2.58 11.08 16.76
CA SER A 292 -2.13 10.07 15.81
C SER A 292 -2.98 10.10 14.55
N TYR A 293 -2.36 9.94 13.39
CA TYR A 293 -3.07 9.85 12.11
C TYR A 293 -3.07 8.42 11.58
N PRO A 294 -4.13 7.96 10.91
CA PRO A 294 -4.05 6.83 9.99
C PRO A 294 -2.93 7.06 8.97
N ASP A 295 -2.26 5.99 8.53
CA ASP A 295 -1.06 6.12 7.69
C ASP A 295 -1.33 6.80 6.32
N GLY A 296 -2.53 6.60 5.76
CA GLY A 296 -2.97 7.31 4.55
C GLY A 296 -3.07 8.82 4.77
N ILE A 297 -3.71 9.25 5.86
CA ILE A 297 -3.80 10.67 6.25
C ILE A 297 -2.41 11.25 6.54
N ARG A 298 -1.58 10.51 7.27
CA ARG A 298 -0.19 10.93 7.55
C ARG A 298 0.59 11.18 6.26
N THR A 299 0.38 10.34 5.25
CA THR A 299 1.00 10.50 3.92
C THR A 299 0.51 11.76 3.21
N LEU A 300 -0.80 12.02 3.21
CA LEU A 300 -1.35 13.27 2.64
C LEU A 300 -0.77 14.51 3.35
N LEU A 301 -0.72 14.50 4.67
CA LEU A 301 -0.11 15.57 5.45
C LEU A 301 1.38 15.75 5.13
N ASN A 302 2.11 14.65 4.91
CA ASN A 302 3.51 14.73 4.50
C ASN A 302 3.66 15.25 3.06
N ILE A 303 2.76 14.90 2.13
CA ILE A 303 2.71 15.48 0.77
C ILE A 303 2.55 17.00 0.84
N HIS A 304 1.71 17.48 1.78
CA HIS A 304 1.58 18.91 2.06
C HIS A 304 2.87 19.50 2.63
N LYS A 305 3.40 18.92 3.71
CA LYS A 305 4.62 19.36 4.40
C LYS A 305 5.84 19.46 3.49
N TYR A 306 6.00 18.49 2.58
CA TYR A 306 7.09 18.46 1.61
C TYR A 306 6.84 19.33 0.38
N GLY A 307 5.64 19.90 0.21
CA GLY A 307 5.29 20.73 -0.94
C GLY A 307 5.12 19.95 -2.25
N LEU A 308 4.94 18.62 -2.19
CA LEU A 308 4.92 17.77 -3.39
C LEU A 308 3.74 18.07 -4.31
N HIS A 309 2.59 18.40 -3.72
CA HIS A 309 1.38 18.81 -4.45
C HIS A 309 1.55 20.13 -5.22
N LYS A 310 2.53 20.97 -4.86
CA LYS A 310 2.87 22.23 -5.56
C LYS A 310 3.98 22.07 -6.60
N MET A 311 4.46 20.85 -6.81
CA MET A 311 5.46 20.58 -7.86
C MET A 311 4.86 20.93 -9.22
N ASP A 312 5.62 21.70 -10.02
CA ASP A 312 5.17 22.06 -11.36
C ASP A 312 4.97 20.81 -12.23
N LYS A 313 3.91 20.83 -13.05
CA LYS A 313 3.51 19.66 -13.86
C LYS A 313 4.61 19.22 -14.83
N LYS A 314 5.42 20.14 -15.35
CA LYS A 314 6.57 19.86 -16.23
C LYS A 314 7.61 18.97 -15.54
N THR A 315 8.07 19.40 -14.36
CA THR A 315 9.02 18.65 -13.53
C THR A 315 8.46 17.27 -13.16
N LEU A 316 7.19 17.22 -12.74
CA LEU A 316 6.54 15.96 -12.40
C LEU A 316 6.45 15.02 -13.61
N SER A 317 6.09 15.56 -14.78
CA SER A 317 5.98 14.84 -16.03
C SER A 317 7.31 14.20 -16.44
N ARG A 318 8.41 14.97 -16.36
CA ARG A 318 9.77 14.45 -16.60
C ARG A 318 10.18 13.36 -15.61
N ILE A 319 9.94 13.54 -14.32
CA ILE A 319 10.23 12.51 -13.30
C ILE A 319 9.47 11.21 -13.59
N ILE A 320 8.22 11.32 -14.02
CA ILE A 320 7.43 10.16 -14.42
C ILE A 320 8.00 9.55 -15.70
N GLY A 321 8.39 10.34 -16.70
CA GLY A 321 9.07 9.87 -17.92
C GLY A 321 10.30 9.03 -17.60
N TRP A 322 11.20 9.52 -16.74
CA TRP A 322 12.34 8.74 -16.24
C TRP A 322 11.91 7.46 -15.53
N GLY A 323 10.85 7.52 -14.73
CA GLY A 323 10.29 6.35 -14.05
C GLY A 323 9.67 5.32 -15.00
N PHE A 324 9.19 5.72 -16.17
CA PHE A 324 8.72 4.81 -17.22
C PHE A 324 9.88 4.15 -17.97
N GLY A 325 11.04 4.82 -18.08
CA GLY A 325 12.26 4.27 -18.66
C GLY A 325 13.09 3.42 -17.70
N ASP A 326 14.39 3.71 -17.57
CA ASP A 326 15.34 2.98 -16.71
C ASP A 326 15.13 3.19 -15.20
N GLY A 327 14.26 4.13 -14.84
CA GLY A 327 13.88 4.37 -13.46
C GLY A 327 12.66 3.58 -13.01
N GLY A 328 12.20 3.87 -11.79
CA GLY A 328 10.96 3.30 -11.28
C GLY A 328 10.79 3.50 -9.79
N ILE A 329 9.70 2.94 -9.27
CA ILE A 329 9.45 2.87 -7.83
C ILE A 329 9.40 1.42 -7.38
N SER A 330 9.88 1.16 -6.17
CA SER A 330 9.89 -0.18 -5.62
C SER A 330 8.47 -0.72 -5.40
N ASN A 331 8.31 -2.04 -5.45
CA ASN A 331 6.99 -2.68 -5.26
C ASN A 331 6.40 -2.38 -3.86
N ARG A 332 7.26 -2.23 -2.85
CA ARG A 332 6.88 -1.84 -1.47
C ARG A 332 6.67 -0.33 -1.30
N LEU A 333 6.79 0.45 -2.38
CA LEU A 333 6.67 1.91 -2.39
C LEU A 333 7.62 2.59 -1.39
N SER A 334 8.84 2.06 -1.25
CA SER A 334 9.83 2.52 -0.28
C SER A 334 10.85 3.50 -0.87
N TYR A 335 11.15 3.38 -2.16
CA TYR A 335 12.09 4.26 -2.85
C TYR A 335 11.74 4.43 -4.33
N TYR A 336 12.13 5.58 -4.87
CA TYR A 336 12.27 5.81 -6.31
C TYR A 336 13.74 5.63 -6.68
N PHE A 337 14.00 5.10 -7.87
CA PHE A 337 15.35 4.93 -8.39
C PHE A 337 15.45 5.33 -9.87
N LEU A 338 16.66 5.67 -10.30
CA LEU A 338 17.01 5.90 -11.70
C LEU A 338 18.45 5.41 -11.94
N CYS A 339 18.63 4.57 -12.96
CA CYS A 339 19.93 4.05 -13.35
C CYS A 339 20.57 4.93 -14.44
N GLY A 340 21.89 5.06 -14.46
CA GLY A 340 22.60 5.82 -15.48
C GLY A 340 24.08 6.01 -15.19
N ASN A 341 24.73 6.90 -15.94
CA ASN A 341 26.10 7.32 -15.64
C ASN A 341 26.12 8.35 -14.50
N LYS A 342 27.20 8.38 -13.72
CA LYS A 342 27.30 9.23 -12.52
C LYS A 342 27.12 10.73 -12.81
N LYS A 343 27.73 11.24 -13.87
CA LYS A 343 27.74 12.68 -14.20
C LYS A 343 26.34 13.20 -14.52
N ASP A 344 25.58 12.43 -15.30
CA ASP A 344 24.21 12.79 -15.67
C ASP A 344 23.26 12.65 -14.47
N LEU A 345 23.43 11.61 -13.64
CA LEU A 345 22.68 11.49 -12.39
C LEU A 345 22.94 12.64 -11.42
N GLU A 346 24.16 13.18 -11.33
CA GLU A 346 24.44 14.38 -10.52
C GLU A 346 23.75 15.64 -11.07
N LYS A 347 23.60 15.78 -12.40
CA LYS A 347 22.78 16.85 -13.00
C LYS A 347 21.31 16.69 -12.60
N ILE A 348 20.77 15.47 -12.71
CA ILE A 348 19.39 15.15 -12.33
C ILE A 348 19.17 15.41 -10.84
N LYS A 349 20.09 14.96 -9.97
CA LYS A 349 20.04 15.21 -8.53
C LYS A 349 19.97 16.70 -8.23
N ARG A 350 20.85 17.52 -8.83
CA ARG A 350 20.79 18.99 -8.65
C ARG A 350 19.47 19.58 -9.10
N TYR A 351 18.93 19.14 -10.24
CA TYR A 351 17.63 19.58 -10.74
C TYR A 351 16.48 19.23 -9.79
N ILE A 352 16.39 17.96 -9.36
CA ILE A 352 15.33 17.50 -8.45
C ILE A 352 15.48 18.18 -7.07
N SER A 353 16.69 18.30 -6.52
CA SER A 353 16.93 18.93 -5.23
C SER A 353 16.52 20.40 -5.20
N LYS A 354 16.63 21.14 -6.32
CA LYS A 354 16.10 22.51 -6.42
C LYS A 354 14.57 22.55 -6.32
N LYS A 355 13.89 21.54 -6.86
CA LYS A 355 12.42 21.46 -6.93
C LYS A 355 11.80 20.89 -5.65
N ILE A 356 12.50 19.99 -4.96
CA ILE A 356 12.08 19.36 -3.70
C ILE A 356 13.23 19.35 -2.68
N PRO A 357 13.60 20.52 -2.12
CA PRO A 357 14.79 20.65 -1.25
C PRO A 357 14.70 19.84 0.04
N LYS A 358 13.49 19.52 0.51
CA LYS A 358 13.25 18.74 1.73
C LYS A 358 13.48 17.23 1.57
N ILE A 359 13.77 16.75 0.36
CA ILE A 359 13.95 15.32 0.05
C ILE A 359 15.42 15.03 -0.21
N LYS A 360 15.96 14.08 0.56
CA LYS A 360 17.35 13.62 0.40
C LYS A 360 17.46 12.66 -0.78
N ILE A 361 18.44 12.92 -1.65
CA ILE A 361 18.75 12.12 -2.84
C ILE A 361 20.17 11.59 -2.70
N ARG A 362 20.36 10.30 -2.98
CA ARG A 362 21.67 9.63 -2.94
C ARG A 362 22.02 9.09 -4.31
N ILE A 363 23.32 8.99 -4.60
CA ILE A 363 23.84 8.32 -5.79
C ILE A 363 24.83 7.28 -5.31
N GLU A 364 24.62 6.03 -5.70
CA GLU A 364 25.38 4.86 -5.25
C GLU A 364 25.83 4.06 -6.49
N GLU A 365 27.01 3.43 -6.44
CA GLU A 365 27.48 2.57 -7.52
C GLU A 365 26.61 1.31 -7.59
N ASN A 366 26.21 0.93 -8.79
CA ASN A 366 25.46 -0.30 -9.00
C ASN A 366 26.42 -1.49 -9.06
N LYS A 367 26.46 -2.27 -7.98
CA LYS A 367 27.30 -3.47 -7.88
C LYS A 367 26.78 -4.65 -8.72
N SER A 368 25.58 -4.55 -9.30
CA SER A 368 25.08 -5.63 -10.15
C SER A 368 25.81 -5.62 -11.50
N THR A 369 26.63 -6.63 -11.77
CA THR A 369 27.01 -6.97 -13.14
C THR A 369 25.74 -7.43 -13.84
N GLY A 370 25.17 -6.55 -14.67
CA GLY A 370 23.94 -6.81 -15.43
C GLY A 370 24.22 -7.88 -16.48
N GLU A 371 24.19 -9.14 -16.07
CA GLU A 371 24.31 -10.25 -16.97
C GLU A 371 22.95 -10.51 -17.61
N ILE A 372 22.83 -10.32 -18.92
CA ILE A 372 21.59 -10.58 -19.67
C ILE A 372 21.81 -11.78 -20.57
N THR A 373 20.84 -12.70 -20.58
CA THR A 373 20.80 -13.83 -21.50
C THR A 373 19.87 -13.49 -22.65
N LYS A 374 20.44 -13.13 -23.81
CA LYS A 374 19.67 -12.88 -25.04
C LYS A 374 19.40 -14.18 -25.77
N ILE A 375 18.20 -14.32 -26.33
CA ILE A 375 17.89 -15.40 -27.28
C ILE A 375 18.28 -14.90 -28.68
N LYS A 376 19.32 -15.47 -29.27
CA LYS A 376 19.66 -15.24 -30.69
C LYS A 376 19.80 -16.61 -31.37
N ASN A 377 19.02 -16.87 -32.41
CA ASN A 377 18.96 -18.18 -33.09
C ASN A 377 18.70 -19.35 -32.11
N LYS A 378 17.84 -19.16 -31.10
CA LYS A 378 17.57 -20.12 -30.01
C LYS A 378 18.75 -20.44 -29.07
N ILE A 379 19.89 -19.76 -29.20
CA ILE A 379 21.07 -19.96 -28.33
C ILE A 379 21.16 -18.82 -27.29
N PRO A 380 21.23 -19.13 -25.99
CA PRO A 380 21.43 -18.13 -24.95
C PRO A 380 22.86 -17.56 -25.01
N ARG A 381 23.00 -16.23 -25.07
CA ARG A 381 24.31 -15.55 -24.94
C ARG A 381 24.34 -14.61 -23.74
N LYS A 382 25.42 -14.69 -22.97
CA LYS A 382 25.69 -13.87 -21.79
C LYS A 382 26.34 -12.53 -22.20
N ILE A 383 25.77 -11.41 -21.75
CA ILE A 383 26.32 -10.06 -21.95
C ILE A 383 26.65 -9.47 -20.58
N ILE A 384 27.87 -8.99 -20.38
CA ILE A 384 28.30 -8.31 -19.15
C ILE A 384 28.08 -6.81 -19.31
N GLY A 385 27.19 -6.23 -18.50
CA GLY A 385 26.96 -4.78 -18.49
C GLY A 385 28.15 -3.99 -17.89
N ASN A 386 28.33 -2.76 -18.37
CA ASN A 386 29.29 -1.81 -17.80
C ASN A 386 28.90 -1.38 -16.38
N LYS A 387 29.86 -0.81 -15.64
CA LYS A 387 29.59 -0.12 -14.37
C LYS A 387 28.48 0.92 -14.56
N SER A 388 27.42 0.82 -13.77
CA SER A 388 26.31 1.79 -13.74
C SER A 388 26.18 2.39 -12.34
N TRP A 389 25.48 3.51 -12.24
CA TRP A 389 25.17 4.19 -10.98
C TRP A 389 23.66 4.25 -10.82
N ILE A 390 23.20 4.32 -9.57
CA ILE A 390 21.79 4.44 -9.23
C ILE A 390 21.59 5.68 -8.38
N LEU A 391 20.67 6.54 -8.81
CA LEU A 391 20.12 7.61 -8.00
C LEU A 391 18.95 7.07 -7.18
N TYR A 392 18.96 7.25 -5.87
CA TYR A 392 17.92 6.81 -4.95
C TYR A 392 17.25 7.97 -4.24
N ILE A 393 15.91 7.89 -4.16
CA ILE A 393 15.09 8.72 -3.28
C ILE A 393 14.34 7.80 -2.32
N LYS A 394 14.93 7.58 -1.14
CA LYS A 394 14.37 6.74 -0.05
C LYS A 394 13.34 7.52 0.77
N ASN A 395 12.24 7.92 0.13
CA ASN A 395 11.13 8.63 0.76
C ASN A 395 9.79 8.02 0.34
N SER A 396 9.11 7.33 1.26
CA SER A 396 7.84 6.63 1.00
C SER A 396 6.68 7.55 0.65
N THR A 397 6.69 8.80 1.14
CA THR A 397 5.69 9.82 0.82
C THR A 397 5.83 10.25 -0.64
N PHE A 398 7.05 10.57 -1.06
CA PHE A 398 7.35 10.93 -2.45
C PHE A 398 6.96 9.82 -3.43
N VAL A 399 7.32 8.59 -3.09
CA VAL A 399 7.02 7.41 -3.93
C VAL A 399 5.52 7.16 -4.05
N ARG A 400 4.76 7.29 -2.95
CA ARG A 400 3.30 7.18 -2.98
C ARG A 400 2.65 8.29 -3.77
N PHE A 401 3.17 9.50 -3.67
CA PHE A 401 2.75 10.62 -4.50
C PHE A 401 2.93 10.32 -6.00
N LEU A 402 4.11 9.83 -6.41
CA LEU A 402 4.35 9.43 -7.80
C LEU A 402 3.43 8.27 -8.25
N TYR A 403 3.21 7.28 -7.38
CA TYR A 403 2.26 6.20 -7.64
C TYR A 403 0.83 6.71 -7.85
N GLY A 404 0.39 7.63 -6.99
CA GLY A 404 -0.87 8.37 -7.11
C GLY A 404 -0.98 9.11 -8.44
N LYS A 405 0.12 9.75 -8.88
CA LYS A 405 0.22 10.45 -10.17
C LYS A 405 0.32 9.53 -11.38
N GLY A 406 0.35 8.21 -11.18
CA GLY A 406 0.20 7.21 -12.24
C GLY A 406 1.48 6.44 -12.58
N LEU A 407 2.60 6.67 -11.88
CA LEU A 407 3.80 5.87 -12.09
C LEU A 407 3.58 4.42 -11.61
N PRO A 408 3.81 3.38 -12.44
CA PRO A 408 3.61 1.99 -12.04
C PRO A 408 4.64 1.57 -10.98
N LYS A 409 4.23 0.66 -10.08
CA LYS A 409 5.09 0.14 -9.01
C LYS A 409 5.74 -1.19 -9.39
N GLY A 410 6.99 -1.39 -8.99
CA GLY A 410 7.69 -2.64 -9.25
C GLY A 410 8.01 -2.84 -10.74
N GLU A 411 7.91 -4.08 -11.22
CA GLU A 411 8.39 -4.45 -12.54
C GLU A 411 7.37 -4.17 -13.63
N LYS A 412 7.66 -3.15 -14.44
CA LYS A 412 6.82 -2.73 -15.58
C LYS A 412 6.64 -3.84 -16.61
N VAL A 413 7.62 -4.73 -16.76
CA VAL A 413 7.60 -5.87 -17.69
C VAL A 413 6.46 -6.85 -17.38
N LEU A 414 6.09 -7.00 -16.11
CA LEU A 414 5.16 -8.03 -15.61
C LEU A 414 3.75 -7.50 -15.30
N GLN A 415 3.40 -6.32 -15.81
CA GLN A 415 2.10 -5.70 -15.51
C GLN A 415 1.62 -4.86 -16.68
N ARG A 416 0.32 -4.55 -16.72
CA ARG A 416 -0.23 -3.54 -17.63
C ARG A 416 0.27 -2.15 -17.23
N ILE A 417 0.74 -1.37 -18.19
CA ILE A 417 1.10 0.04 -17.97
C ILE A 417 0.39 0.92 -19.00
N THR A 418 0.03 2.12 -18.60
CA THR A 418 -0.56 3.15 -19.45
C THR A 418 0.04 4.49 -19.09
N ILE A 419 0.14 5.40 -20.06
CA ILE A 419 0.55 6.78 -19.78
C ILE A 419 -0.57 7.45 -18.98
N PRO A 420 -0.28 8.18 -17.89
CA PRO A 420 -1.30 8.89 -17.13
C PRO A 420 -2.10 9.87 -18.01
N LEU A 421 -3.43 9.89 -17.85
CA LEU A 421 -4.31 10.73 -18.67
C LEU A 421 -3.98 12.23 -18.59
N TRP A 422 -3.50 12.70 -17.45
CA TRP A 422 -3.12 14.11 -17.30
C TRP A 422 -1.84 14.47 -18.07
N ILE A 423 -1.06 13.48 -18.49
CA ILE A 423 0.07 13.65 -19.41
C ILE A 423 -0.43 13.56 -20.85
N THR A 424 -1.20 12.52 -21.21
CA THR A 424 -1.66 12.36 -22.60
C THR A 424 -2.60 13.46 -23.06
N LYS A 425 -3.47 13.95 -22.16
CA LYS A 425 -4.37 15.09 -22.38
C LYS A 425 -3.82 16.40 -21.81
N GLY A 426 -2.56 16.42 -21.37
CA GLY A 426 -1.92 17.63 -20.87
C GLY A 426 -1.51 18.57 -22.00
N ASP A 427 -1.09 19.78 -21.66
CA ASP A 427 -0.53 20.73 -22.62
C ASP A 427 0.76 20.17 -23.23
N ASP A 428 1.17 20.71 -24.37
CA ASP A 428 2.31 20.19 -25.12
C ASP A 428 3.62 20.25 -24.32
N GLU A 429 3.80 21.24 -23.47
CA GLU A 429 4.96 21.29 -22.58
C GLU A 429 4.99 20.11 -21.58
N ILE A 430 3.83 19.63 -21.12
CA ILE A 430 3.73 18.48 -20.22
C ILE A 430 4.06 17.19 -20.99
N LYS A 431 3.48 17.01 -22.19
CA LYS A 431 3.75 15.86 -23.06
C LYS A 431 5.23 15.79 -23.43
N LEU A 432 5.82 16.91 -23.83
CA LEU A 432 7.22 17.02 -24.21
C LEU A 432 8.15 16.68 -23.05
N GLU A 433 7.87 17.17 -21.85
CA GLU A 433 8.70 16.88 -20.67
C GLU A 433 8.66 15.39 -20.27
N PHE A 434 7.51 14.72 -20.45
CA PHE A 434 7.40 13.28 -20.30
C PHE A 434 8.23 12.54 -21.36
N LEU A 435 8.06 12.90 -22.63
CA LEU A 435 8.80 12.29 -23.75
C LEU A 435 10.32 12.45 -23.59
N GLU A 436 10.79 13.65 -23.26
CA GLU A 436 12.21 13.92 -22.97
C GLU A 436 12.74 13.00 -21.87
N GLY A 437 12.03 12.92 -20.74
CA GLY A 437 12.43 12.03 -19.64
C GLY A 437 12.47 10.56 -20.06
N LEU A 438 11.48 10.11 -20.82
CA LEU A 438 11.41 8.73 -21.28
C LEU A 438 12.51 8.39 -22.31
N LEU A 439 12.70 9.23 -23.33
CA LEU A 439 13.65 9.01 -24.41
C LEU A 439 15.11 9.13 -23.93
N GLU A 440 15.38 9.99 -22.94
CA GLU A 440 16.69 10.05 -22.28
C GLU A 440 17.13 8.71 -21.70
N CYS A 441 16.20 7.90 -21.22
CA CYS A 441 16.47 6.56 -20.71
C CYS A 441 16.47 5.54 -21.85
N GLU A 442 15.34 5.38 -22.54
CA GLU A 442 15.08 4.19 -23.36
C GLU A 442 15.50 4.33 -24.82
N ASN A 443 15.61 5.56 -25.35
CA ASN A 443 15.86 5.72 -26.78
C ASN A 443 17.26 5.20 -27.17
N GLN A 444 17.40 4.71 -28.39
CA GLN A 444 18.71 4.33 -28.90
C GLN A 444 19.61 5.56 -29.07
N LYS A 445 20.92 5.36 -28.89
CA LYS A 445 21.90 6.39 -29.20
C LYS A 445 21.88 6.66 -30.71
N HIS A 446 21.91 7.94 -31.08
CA HIS A 446 22.06 8.32 -32.47
C HIS A 446 23.45 7.92 -32.98
N SER A 447 23.57 7.61 -34.26
CA SER A 447 24.88 7.23 -34.81
C SER A 447 25.04 7.68 -36.24
N VAL A 448 26.30 7.86 -36.61
CA VAL A 448 26.76 8.06 -37.98
C VAL A 448 27.75 6.94 -38.23
N LYS A 449 27.58 6.18 -39.31
CA LYS A 449 28.39 4.99 -39.60
C LYS A 449 28.90 5.03 -41.03
N LEU A 450 30.15 4.61 -41.23
CA LEU A 450 30.66 4.33 -42.56
C LEU A 450 30.14 2.97 -43.02
N ASN A 451 29.31 2.95 -44.06
CA ASN A 451 29.01 1.73 -44.79
C ASN A 451 30.20 1.41 -45.69
N LYS A 452 31.02 0.45 -45.25
CA LYS A 452 32.23 0.02 -45.96
C LYS A 452 31.94 -0.52 -47.36
N LEU A 453 30.82 -1.23 -47.54
CA LEU A 453 30.45 -1.82 -48.83
C LEU A 453 30.08 -0.74 -49.86
N LYS A 454 29.40 0.32 -49.42
CA LYS A 454 28.98 1.42 -50.28
C LYS A 454 29.97 2.59 -50.31
N ASN A 455 31.03 2.51 -49.52
CA ASN A 455 31.95 3.60 -49.20
C ASN A 455 31.23 4.93 -48.91
N LYS A 456 30.17 4.87 -48.10
CA LYS A 456 29.27 6.01 -47.83
C LYS A 456 28.97 6.14 -46.35
N ILE A 457 28.88 7.38 -45.89
CA ILE A 457 28.40 7.68 -44.53
C ILE A 457 26.88 7.49 -44.50
N GLU A 458 26.39 6.74 -43.53
CA GLU A 458 24.97 6.43 -43.29
C GLU A 458 24.54 6.97 -41.91
N ILE A 459 23.29 7.42 -41.84
CA ILE A 459 22.63 7.79 -40.59
C ILE A 459 21.59 6.70 -40.34
N PRO A 460 21.84 5.74 -39.42
CA PRO A 460 20.87 4.70 -39.14
C PRO A 460 19.61 5.26 -38.48
N VAL A 461 18.49 4.63 -38.79
CA VAL A 461 17.18 4.86 -38.15
C VAL A 461 17.29 4.61 -36.65
N VAL A 462 16.75 5.54 -35.85
CA VAL A 462 16.61 5.36 -34.40
C VAL A 462 15.22 4.82 -34.10
N SER A 463 15.16 3.83 -33.21
CA SER A 463 13.92 3.19 -32.80
C SER A 463 13.71 3.28 -31.29
N PHE A 464 12.44 3.44 -30.89
CA PHE A 464 12.00 3.30 -29.51
C PHE A 464 11.38 1.92 -29.33
N GLY A 465 11.78 1.20 -28.28
CA GLY A 465 11.22 -0.12 -28.01
C GLY A 465 11.30 -0.50 -26.54
N MET A 466 10.42 -1.41 -26.14
CA MET A 466 10.35 -1.91 -24.76
C MET A 466 10.05 -3.41 -24.74
N CYS A 467 10.22 -4.02 -23.56
CA CYS A 467 9.93 -5.44 -23.33
C CYS A 467 8.74 -5.64 -22.38
N LYS A 468 7.95 -6.68 -22.63
CA LYS A 468 6.90 -7.19 -21.73
C LYS A 468 6.96 -8.72 -21.62
N ASP A 469 6.36 -9.26 -20.57
CA ASP A 469 6.07 -10.70 -20.49
C ASP A 469 5.00 -11.11 -21.52
N ARG A 470 4.94 -12.40 -21.86
CA ARG A 470 3.98 -12.97 -22.83
C ARG A 470 2.54 -12.54 -22.57
N GLY A 471 2.10 -12.49 -21.31
CA GLY A 471 0.73 -12.12 -20.96
C GLY A 471 0.37 -10.65 -21.16
N TYR A 472 1.33 -9.79 -21.55
CA TYR A 472 1.14 -8.35 -21.71
C TYR A 472 1.61 -7.83 -23.07
N GLN A 473 1.63 -8.68 -24.10
CA GLN A 473 2.02 -8.29 -25.47
C GLN A 473 1.07 -7.25 -26.07
N ASP A 474 -0.24 -7.43 -25.92
CA ASP A 474 -1.21 -6.45 -26.43
C ASP A 474 -1.03 -5.10 -25.76
N ASN A 475 -0.78 -5.09 -24.44
CA ASN A 475 -0.46 -3.86 -23.74
C ASN A 475 0.88 -3.24 -24.16
N LEU A 476 1.86 -4.04 -24.61
CA LEU A 476 3.09 -3.50 -25.18
C LEU A 476 2.77 -2.67 -26.43
N ILE A 477 1.93 -3.20 -27.33
CA ILE A 477 1.51 -2.51 -28.56
C ILE A 477 0.69 -1.26 -28.24
N GLU A 478 -0.31 -1.36 -27.35
CA GLU A 478 -1.09 -0.20 -26.89
C GLU A 478 -0.20 0.92 -26.34
N PHE A 479 0.77 0.55 -25.50
CA PHE A 479 1.68 1.51 -24.88
C PHE A 479 2.61 2.16 -25.91
N LEU A 480 3.19 1.37 -26.82
CA LEU A 480 4.05 1.90 -27.87
C LEU A 480 3.29 2.81 -28.84
N ASN A 481 2.07 2.44 -29.23
CA ASN A 481 1.19 3.31 -30.03
C ASN A 481 0.85 4.61 -29.29
N SER A 482 0.68 4.57 -27.96
CA SER A 482 0.47 5.78 -27.17
C SER A 482 1.69 6.71 -27.19
N ILE A 483 2.91 6.16 -27.12
CA ILE A 483 4.15 6.97 -27.25
C ILE A 483 4.31 7.51 -28.67
N LYS A 484 4.04 6.68 -29.68
CA LYS A 484 4.01 7.08 -31.09
C LYS A 484 3.07 8.26 -31.31
N GLY A 485 1.82 8.18 -30.84
CA GLY A 485 0.85 9.27 -30.97
C GLY A 485 1.28 10.56 -30.26
N LEU A 486 1.99 10.46 -29.13
CA LEU A 486 2.57 11.64 -28.48
C LEU A 486 3.67 12.28 -29.34
N LEU A 487 4.54 11.50 -29.99
CA LEU A 487 5.60 12.01 -30.87
C LEU A 487 5.01 12.63 -32.15
N GLU A 488 4.03 11.98 -32.76
CA GLU A 488 3.34 12.47 -33.95
C GLU A 488 2.60 13.78 -33.69
N GLY A 489 2.09 13.99 -32.47
CA GLY A 489 1.54 15.28 -32.04
C GLY A 489 2.56 16.44 -32.03
N PHE A 490 3.87 16.17 -32.11
CA PHE A 490 4.92 17.16 -32.32
C PHE A 490 5.48 17.16 -33.76
N ASN A 491 4.73 16.62 -34.71
CA ASN A 491 5.14 16.45 -36.10
C ASN A 491 6.44 15.61 -36.26
N ILE A 492 6.66 14.65 -35.35
CA ILE A 492 7.75 13.69 -35.44
C ILE A 492 7.20 12.42 -36.09
N ARG A 493 7.54 12.19 -37.37
CA ARG A 493 7.04 11.06 -38.16
C ARG A 493 7.58 9.73 -37.68
N CYS A 494 6.72 8.85 -37.19
CA CYS A 494 7.09 7.53 -36.70
C CYS A 494 6.60 6.42 -37.64
N GLY A 495 7.36 5.34 -37.77
CA GLY A 495 6.90 4.16 -38.51
C GLY A 495 5.92 3.31 -37.70
N GLU A 496 5.59 2.15 -38.24
CA GLU A 496 4.68 1.21 -37.58
C GLU A 496 5.33 0.50 -36.39
N VAL A 497 4.50 0.10 -35.44
CA VAL A 497 4.93 -0.71 -34.29
C VAL A 497 5.08 -2.15 -34.74
N GLU A 498 6.29 -2.70 -34.58
CA GLU A 498 6.60 -4.09 -34.94
C GLU A 498 5.81 -5.08 -34.07
N THR A 499 5.38 -6.21 -34.64
CA THR A 499 4.79 -7.30 -33.86
C THR A 499 5.78 -7.78 -32.77
N PRO A 500 5.33 -8.05 -31.53
CA PRO A 500 6.24 -8.43 -30.44
C PRO A 500 6.94 -9.77 -30.71
N LYS A 501 8.26 -9.80 -30.53
CA LYS A 501 9.10 -10.99 -30.76
C LYS A 501 9.80 -11.44 -29.49
N PRO A 502 9.99 -12.75 -29.25
CA PRO A 502 10.81 -13.24 -28.14
C PRO A 502 12.20 -12.58 -28.12
N SER A 503 12.66 -12.15 -26.94
CA SER A 503 13.89 -11.36 -26.79
C SER A 503 14.86 -11.91 -25.74
N ASN A 504 14.47 -11.87 -24.46
CA ASN A 504 15.36 -12.19 -23.34
C ASN A 504 14.73 -13.25 -22.43
N ILE A 505 15.59 -14.07 -21.82
CA ILE A 505 15.20 -14.96 -20.72
C ILE A 505 15.53 -14.25 -19.42
N ARG A 506 14.52 -14.04 -18.59
CA ARG A 506 14.68 -13.42 -17.28
C ARG A 506 15.34 -14.41 -16.33
N LYS A 507 16.51 -14.05 -15.81
CA LYS A 507 17.31 -14.92 -14.95
C LYS A 507 16.61 -15.40 -13.68
N ARG A 508 15.77 -14.54 -13.09
CA ARG A 508 15.15 -14.80 -11.79
C ARG A 508 14.02 -15.83 -11.86
N ASP A 509 13.26 -15.84 -12.94
CA ASP A 509 12.02 -16.62 -13.07
C ASP A 509 11.94 -17.46 -14.36
N GLY A 510 12.99 -17.45 -15.19
CA GLY A 510 13.06 -18.21 -16.44
C GLY A 510 12.11 -17.72 -17.54
N LYS A 511 11.32 -16.67 -17.29
CA LYS A 511 10.29 -16.22 -18.23
C LYS A 511 10.90 -15.52 -19.45
N ILE A 512 10.28 -15.76 -20.61
CA ILE A 512 10.64 -15.10 -21.87
C ILE A 512 9.94 -13.75 -21.94
N THR A 513 10.71 -12.68 -22.19
CA THR A 513 10.15 -11.37 -22.52
C THR A 513 10.08 -11.17 -24.02
N TYR A 514 9.03 -10.50 -24.46
CA TYR A 514 8.79 -10.10 -25.83
C TYR A 514 9.11 -8.63 -26.00
N PHE A 515 9.87 -8.33 -27.06
CA PHE A 515 10.30 -6.99 -27.43
C PHE A 515 9.53 -6.54 -28.67
N SER A 516 9.11 -5.28 -28.65
CA SER A 516 8.53 -4.58 -29.79
C SER A 516 9.07 -3.16 -29.80
N ARG A 517 9.08 -2.55 -30.98
CA ARG A 517 9.62 -1.22 -31.23
C ARG A 517 8.94 -0.58 -32.43
N PHE A 518 9.15 0.71 -32.60
CA PHE A 518 8.86 1.44 -33.84
C PHE A 518 10.03 2.38 -34.17
N PRO A 519 10.31 2.66 -35.46
CA PRO A 519 11.28 3.68 -35.84
C PRO A 519 10.70 5.08 -35.60
N ILE A 520 11.49 5.98 -34.99
CA ILE A 520 11.07 7.36 -34.66
C ILE A 520 11.25 8.29 -35.85
N TYR A 521 12.18 8.00 -36.75
CA TYR A 521 12.39 8.79 -37.95
C TYR A 521 13.03 7.92 -39.03
N THR A 522 12.70 8.19 -40.29
CA THR A 522 13.22 7.45 -41.44
C THR A 522 14.01 8.32 -42.41
N SER A 523 13.84 9.65 -42.37
CA SER A 523 14.56 10.58 -43.25
C SER A 523 15.57 11.48 -42.53
N ILE A 524 16.46 12.08 -43.31
CA ILE A 524 17.41 13.12 -42.88
C ILE A 524 16.67 14.35 -42.33
N LEU A 525 15.56 14.75 -42.95
CA LEU A 525 14.76 15.89 -42.50
C LEU A 525 14.10 15.62 -41.15
N ASP A 526 13.62 14.40 -40.94
CA ASP A 526 13.03 14.01 -39.65
C ASP A 526 14.05 14.04 -38.53
N VAL A 527 15.32 13.64 -38.78
CA VAL A 527 16.41 13.78 -37.79
C VAL A 527 16.57 15.24 -37.37
N ILE A 528 16.58 16.15 -38.33
CA ILE A 528 16.72 17.59 -38.08
C ILE A 528 15.51 18.09 -37.29
N ASN A 529 14.29 17.74 -37.69
CA ASN A 529 13.07 18.16 -37.01
C ASN A 529 12.97 17.58 -35.59
N PHE A 530 13.31 16.30 -35.41
CA PHE A 530 13.41 15.65 -34.10
C PHE A 530 14.35 16.45 -33.17
N SER A 531 15.51 16.88 -33.67
CA SER A 531 16.47 17.65 -32.87
C SER A 531 16.01 19.06 -32.49
N LYS A 532 15.03 19.63 -33.22
CA LYS A 532 14.42 20.91 -32.86
C LYS A 532 13.53 20.76 -31.63
N ILE A 533 12.89 19.59 -31.46
CA ILE A 533 11.95 19.31 -30.38
C ILE A 533 12.64 18.64 -29.18
N ILE A 534 13.38 17.55 -29.40
CA ILE A 534 14.02 16.74 -28.35
C ILE A 534 15.47 17.17 -28.15
N LYS A 535 15.84 17.46 -26.90
CA LYS A 535 17.12 18.09 -26.52
C LYS A 535 18.02 17.22 -25.64
N TYR A 536 17.50 16.15 -25.03
CA TYR A 536 18.23 15.32 -24.06
C TYR A 536 18.94 16.16 -22.99
N LYS A 537 18.13 16.91 -22.23
CA LYS A 537 18.61 17.91 -21.25
C LYS A 537 19.62 17.35 -20.24
N PHE A 538 19.49 16.09 -19.85
CA PHE A 538 20.32 15.45 -18.83
C PHE A 538 21.24 14.36 -19.37
N ASN A 539 20.87 13.67 -20.46
CA ASN A 539 21.71 12.61 -21.04
C ASN A 539 22.75 13.19 -21.99
N THR A 540 23.98 13.36 -21.48
CA THR A 540 25.06 14.03 -22.22
C THR A 540 25.49 13.23 -23.45
N GLU A 541 25.50 11.90 -23.35
CA GLU A 541 25.94 11.04 -24.46
C GLU A 541 24.95 11.07 -25.62
N LYS A 542 23.64 10.94 -25.33
CA LYS A 542 22.59 11.00 -26.35
C LYS A 542 22.54 12.38 -27.00
N LYS A 543 22.65 13.45 -26.21
CA LYS A 543 22.73 14.83 -26.70
C LYS A 543 23.86 14.99 -27.72
N LYS A 544 25.09 14.65 -27.34
CA LYS A 544 26.26 14.74 -28.24
C LYS A 544 26.09 13.89 -29.50
N SER A 545 25.55 12.67 -29.35
CA SER A 545 25.32 11.80 -30.50
C SER A 545 24.29 12.37 -31.48
N LEU A 546 23.24 13.03 -30.96
CA LEU A 546 22.24 13.71 -31.77
C LEU A 546 22.86 14.90 -32.50
N GLU A 547 23.65 15.73 -31.82
CA GLU A 547 24.35 16.88 -32.41
C GLU A 547 25.22 16.46 -33.61
N ILE A 548 26.06 15.43 -33.44
CA ILE A 548 26.89 14.87 -34.53
C ILE A 548 26.01 14.35 -35.68
N THR A 549 24.91 13.68 -35.36
CA THR A 549 24.02 13.11 -36.38
C THR A 549 23.30 14.21 -37.18
N VAL A 550 22.92 15.30 -36.52
CA VAL A 550 22.30 16.49 -37.14
C VAL A 550 23.29 17.24 -38.02
N GLU A 551 24.54 17.34 -37.61
CA GLU A 551 25.60 17.93 -38.44
C GLU A 551 25.77 17.15 -39.75
N GLU A 552 25.91 15.82 -39.68
CA GLU A 552 25.99 14.97 -40.87
C GLU A 552 24.70 15.04 -41.72
N ALA A 553 23.53 15.09 -41.07
CA ALA A 553 22.25 15.26 -41.76
C ALA A 553 22.22 16.56 -42.58
N ASN A 554 22.67 17.68 -42.00
CA ASN A 554 22.77 18.97 -42.68
C ASN A 554 23.77 18.95 -43.84
N LEU A 555 24.93 18.28 -43.67
CA LEU A 555 25.91 18.13 -44.75
C LEU A 555 25.32 17.37 -45.95
N LYS A 556 24.61 16.27 -45.68
CA LYS A 556 23.91 15.50 -46.73
C LYS A 556 22.82 16.32 -47.41
N LEU A 557 22.03 17.08 -46.65
CA LEU A 557 21.00 17.95 -47.19
C LEU A 557 21.59 19.04 -48.11
N ARG A 558 22.70 19.66 -47.70
CA ARG A 558 23.43 20.64 -48.54
C ARG A 558 23.96 20.02 -49.83
N ARG A 559 24.56 18.83 -49.76
CA ARG A 559 25.04 18.09 -50.94
C ARG A 559 23.88 17.76 -51.89
N PHE A 560 22.76 17.30 -51.35
CA PHE A 560 21.55 17.03 -52.11
C PHE A 560 21.04 18.28 -52.83
N ASN A 561 20.89 19.41 -52.12
CA ASN A 561 20.40 20.66 -52.69
C ASN A 561 21.32 21.18 -53.82
N LYS A 562 22.65 21.12 -53.63
CA LYS A 562 23.60 21.46 -54.70
C LYS A 562 23.41 20.58 -55.93
N GLN A 563 23.20 19.29 -55.74
CA GLN A 563 23.02 18.35 -56.84
C GLN A 563 21.65 18.51 -57.52
N LYS A 564 20.60 18.84 -56.76
CA LYS A 564 19.28 19.19 -57.29
C LYS A 564 19.33 20.42 -58.20
N ILE A 565 20.03 21.47 -57.81
CA ILE A 565 20.21 22.68 -58.66
C ILE A 565 20.89 22.32 -59.99
N LYS A 566 21.97 21.53 -59.94
CA LYS A 566 22.65 21.05 -61.15
C LYS A 566 21.73 20.18 -62.02
N PHE A 567 20.93 19.32 -61.41
CA PHE A 567 19.97 18.47 -62.10
C PHE A 567 18.89 19.28 -62.83
N GLU A 568 18.27 20.26 -62.17
CA GLU A 568 17.27 21.13 -62.81
C GLU A 568 17.89 21.97 -63.94
N LYS A 569 19.11 22.50 -63.75
CA LYS A 569 19.84 23.20 -64.82
C LYS A 569 20.15 22.27 -66.00
N ALA A 570 20.57 21.02 -65.74
CA ALA A 570 20.82 20.03 -66.79
C ALA A 570 19.57 19.73 -67.62
N LYS A 571 18.41 19.57 -66.97
CA LYS A 571 17.13 19.38 -67.67
C LYS A 571 16.77 20.57 -68.55
N LYS A 572 17.00 21.80 -68.07
CA LYS A 572 16.74 23.02 -68.84
C LYS A 572 17.63 23.10 -70.08
N LEU A 573 18.95 22.96 -69.92
CA LEU A 573 19.92 23.02 -71.02
C LEU A 573 19.66 21.93 -72.09
N PHE A 574 19.23 20.74 -71.67
CA PHE A 574 18.86 19.67 -72.60
C PHE A 574 17.62 20.02 -73.42
N LYS A 575 16.61 20.65 -72.80
CA LYS A 575 15.43 21.16 -73.53
C LYS A 575 15.78 22.30 -74.50
N GLU A 576 16.83 23.06 -74.19
CA GLU A 576 17.38 24.10 -75.06
C GLU A 576 18.25 23.55 -76.20
N GLY A 577 18.37 22.21 -76.32
CA GLY A 577 19.03 21.54 -77.44
C GLY A 577 20.50 21.15 -77.20
N MET A 578 21.06 21.44 -76.03
CA MET A 578 22.44 21.04 -75.73
C MET A 578 22.57 19.52 -75.61
N ASN A 579 23.65 18.97 -76.15
CA ASN A 579 23.97 17.56 -76.00
C ASN A 579 24.60 17.24 -74.62
N TYR A 580 24.66 15.95 -74.27
CA TYR A 580 25.16 15.53 -72.94
C TYR A 580 26.59 15.98 -72.62
N SER A 581 27.45 16.13 -73.64
CA SER A 581 28.85 16.55 -73.46
C SER A 581 28.96 18.05 -73.15
N GLU A 582 28.16 18.87 -73.82
CA GLU A 582 28.05 20.31 -73.55
C GLU A 582 27.55 20.56 -72.13
N ILE A 583 26.46 19.90 -71.74
CA ILE A 583 25.89 20.02 -70.39
C ILE A 583 26.88 19.54 -69.32
N SER A 584 27.63 18.48 -69.61
CA SER A 584 28.66 17.93 -68.71
C SER A 584 29.76 18.95 -68.41
N ARG A 585 30.25 19.64 -69.44
CA ARG A 585 31.26 20.71 -69.32
C ARG A 585 30.71 21.92 -68.57
N GLU A 586 29.52 22.39 -68.94
CA GLU A 586 28.87 23.56 -68.36
C GLU A 586 28.58 23.39 -66.85
N LEU A 587 28.20 22.18 -66.42
CA LEU A 587 27.83 21.92 -65.02
C LEU A 587 28.96 21.32 -64.18
N ASN A 588 30.09 21.00 -64.80
CA ASN A 588 31.19 20.24 -64.22
C ASN A 588 30.67 18.97 -63.51
N VAL A 589 30.00 18.11 -64.28
CA VAL A 589 29.43 16.83 -63.85
C VAL A 589 29.73 15.81 -64.93
N SER A 590 30.07 14.58 -64.58
CA SER A 590 30.42 13.56 -65.58
C SER A 590 29.26 13.29 -66.56
N GLN A 591 29.59 13.14 -67.84
CA GLN A 591 28.62 12.86 -68.90
C GLN A 591 27.72 11.63 -68.61
N PRO A 592 28.21 10.51 -68.02
CA PRO A 592 27.33 9.41 -67.62
C PRO A 592 26.27 9.81 -66.59
N THR A 593 26.61 10.70 -65.65
CA THR A 593 25.67 11.21 -64.66
C THR A 593 24.61 12.10 -65.31
N ILE A 594 25.01 12.98 -66.24
CA ILE A 594 24.08 13.81 -67.02
C ILE A 594 23.13 12.94 -67.86
N ARG A 595 23.67 11.94 -68.56
CA ARG A 595 22.86 10.97 -69.33
C ARG A 595 21.88 10.24 -68.41
N HIS A 596 22.32 9.82 -67.22
CA HIS A 596 21.44 9.19 -66.24
C HIS A 596 20.33 10.12 -65.74
N TRP A 597 20.64 11.40 -65.50
CA TRP A 597 19.65 12.40 -65.08
C TRP A 597 18.57 12.68 -66.13
N ILE A 598 18.92 12.64 -67.41
CA ILE A 598 18.02 13.00 -68.51
C ILE A 598 17.27 11.78 -69.08
N VAL A 599 17.96 10.65 -69.27
CA VAL A 599 17.40 9.44 -69.92
C VAL A 599 16.84 8.46 -68.88
N GLY A 600 17.40 8.43 -67.67
CA GLY A 600 16.92 7.56 -66.61
C GLY A 600 15.55 8.03 -66.10
N LYS A 601 14.60 7.10 -65.97
CA LYS A 601 13.30 7.35 -65.32
C LYS A 601 13.54 7.95 -63.92
N GLU A 602 13.36 9.27 -63.80
CA GLU A 602 13.24 10.08 -62.59
C GLU A 602 13.96 9.56 -61.34
N HIS A 603 15.28 9.55 -61.33
CA HIS A 603 16.01 9.45 -60.07
C HIS A 603 16.75 10.77 -59.87
N LEU A 604 16.12 11.67 -59.10
CA LEU A 604 16.85 12.70 -58.35
C LEU A 604 18.17 12.09 -57.84
N PRO A 605 19.26 12.86 -57.74
CA PRO A 605 20.41 12.40 -56.98
C PRO A 605 19.94 11.98 -55.59
N ARG A 606 19.75 10.66 -55.37
CA ARG A 606 18.93 10.17 -54.26
C ARG A 606 19.48 10.76 -52.96
N PRO A 607 18.75 11.65 -52.28
CA PRO A 607 18.94 11.73 -50.85
C PRO A 607 18.44 10.36 -50.38
N LEU A 608 19.28 9.58 -49.72
CA LEU A 608 18.79 8.37 -49.09
C LEU A 608 17.63 8.81 -48.18
N ASP A 609 16.42 8.48 -48.64
CA ASP A 609 15.11 8.65 -48.00
C ASP A 609 14.65 10.10 -47.77
N ILE A 610 14.24 10.82 -48.82
CA ILE A 610 13.30 11.96 -48.68
C ILE A 610 12.04 11.62 -49.48
N ASP A 611 10.99 11.22 -48.77
CA ASP A 611 9.63 11.30 -49.29
C ASP A 611 9.18 12.77 -49.22
N ILE A 612 9.17 13.44 -50.38
CA ILE A 612 8.78 14.85 -50.54
C ILE A 612 7.24 14.96 -50.65
N GLY A 613 6.51 13.84 -50.77
CA GLY A 613 5.08 13.82 -51.04
C GLY A 613 4.16 14.43 -49.96
N GLY A 614 4.68 14.74 -48.78
CA GLY A 614 3.90 15.32 -47.67
C GLY A 614 4.15 16.81 -47.39
N ILE A 615 5.12 17.46 -48.04
CA ILE A 615 5.50 18.86 -47.73
C ILE A 615 4.96 19.87 -48.77
N LEU A 616 4.37 19.39 -49.87
CA LEU A 616 3.85 20.26 -50.94
C LEU A 616 2.35 20.59 -50.83
N ASN A 617 1.71 20.31 -49.69
CA ASN A 617 0.28 20.60 -49.45
C ASN A 617 0.02 21.53 -48.25
N GLU A 618 0.93 22.47 -47.95
CA GLU A 618 0.64 23.65 -47.11
C GLU A 618 1.22 24.93 -47.73
#